data_AF-A0A959BGF0-F1
#
_entry.id   AF-A0A959BGF0-F1
#
_cell.length_a   1.000
_cell.length_b   1.000
_cell.length_c   1.000
_cell.angle_alpha   90.00
_cell.angle_beta   90.00
_cell.angle_gamma   90.00
#
_symmetry.space_group_name_H-M   'P 1'
#
loop_
_entity.id
_entity.type
_entity.pdbx_description
1 polymer ?
#
loop_
_entity_poly.entity_id
_entity_poly.type
_entity_poly.pdbx_seq_one_letter_code
_entity_poly.pdbx_strand_id
1 'polypeptide(L)'
;MPQNFTDKELVDMLCSEDEKGQRTALLYMEKHWKPLAYDIVINQGNGRREYAEGLYDEAVSDLVLLVRNGTFIQKKSKLSTFFYGILKNKWRKFFRDVLGKQQKEKEAYGKLPNAWLVSVEEQLIERERVKATADAIAQLDKGCRQLILDFWFKEKSIREISEELAVSDSAVKKRHERCKDKLREVLRRFLD
;
A
#
# COMPACT_ATOMS: atom_id res chain seq x y z
N MET A 1 25.32 -3.44 3.04
CA MET A 1 24.55 -3.49 1.78
C MET A 1 23.14 -4.01 2.08
N PRO A 2 22.04 -3.51 1.50
CA PRO A 2 20.75 -4.16 1.70
C PRO A 2 20.80 -5.53 1.04
N GLN A 3 20.74 -6.58 1.85
CA GLN A 3 20.78 -7.96 1.39
C GLN A 3 19.45 -8.26 0.70
N ASN A 4 19.48 -8.51 -0.61
CA ASN A 4 18.31 -8.94 -1.36
C ASN A 4 18.25 -10.47 -1.29
N PHE A 5 17.26 -11.00 -0.57
CA PHE A 5 16.99 -12.44 -0.54
C PHE A 5 16.07 -12.84 -1.70
N THR A 6 16.32 -14.02 -2.23
CA THR A 6 15.43 -14.71 -3.17
C THR A 6 14.23 -15.31 -2.45
N ASP A 7 13.16 -15.58 -3.19
CA ASP A 7 11.98 -16.27 -2.64
C ASP A 7 12.33 -17.62 -2.02
N LYS A 8 13.31 -18.34 -2.60
CA LYS A 8 13.78 -19.61 -2.07
C LYS A 8 14.45 -19.42 -0.71
N GLU A 9 15.39 -18.48 -0.60
CA GLU A 9 16.09 -18.20 0.65
C GLU A 9 15.12 -17.76 1.76
N LEU A 10 14.11 -16.93 1.42
CA LEU A 10 13.08 -16.52 2.38
C LEU A 10 12.25 -17.71 2.86
N VAL A 11 11.82 -18.59 1.94
CA VAL A 11 11.08 -19.81 2.30
C VAL A 11 11.94 -20.73 3.16
N ASP A 12 13.19 -20.97 2.77
CA ASP A 12 14.11 -21.85 3.50
C ASP A 12 14.34 -21.31 4.93
N MET A 13 14.55 -20.00 5.09
CA MET A 13 14.69 -19.36 6.40
C MET A 13 13.41 -19.47 7.25
N LEU A 14 12.22 -19.25 6.67
CA LEU A 14 10.95 -19.35 7.39
C LEU A 14 10.63 -20.79 7.85
N CYS A 15 11.06 -21.79 7.08
CA CYS A 15 10.86 -23.21 7.38
C CYS A 15 11.97 -23.83 8.24
N SER A 16 13.13 -23.19 8.35
CA SER A 16 14.25 -23.69 9.16
C SER A 16 13.94 -23.69 10.65
N GLU A 17 14.62 -24.54 11.43
CA GLU A 17 14.57 -24.50 12.91
C GLU A 17 15.46 -23.38 13.49
N ASP A 18 16.24 -22.70 12.66
CA ASP A 18 17.12 -21.60 13.09
C ASP A 18 16.31 -20.32 13.36
N GLU A 19 16.16 -19.98 14.64
CA GLU A 19 15.48 -18.75 15.09
C GLU A 19 16.10 -17.49 14.49
N LYS A 20 17.42 -17.47 14.25
CA LYS A 20 18.11 -16.31 13.67
C LYS A 20 17.76 -16.14 12.19
N GLY A 21 17.71 -17.22 11.43
CA GLY A 21 17.24 -17.25 10.05
C GLY A 21 15.79 -16.77 9.95
N GLN A 22 14.90 -17.32 10.79
CA GLN A 22 13.49 -16.90 10.84
C GLN A 22 13.36 -15.40 11.13
N ARG A 23 14.05 -14.89 12.16
CA ARG A 23 14.03 -13.47 12.51
C ARG A 23 14.55 -12.60 11.35
N THR A 24 15.57 -13.06 10.64
CA THR A 24 16.13 -12.35 9.48
C THR A 24 15.10 -12.24 8.35
N ALA A 25 14.38 -13.32 8.04
CA ALA A 25 13.32 -13.31 7.03
C ALA A 25 12.17 -12.37 7.42
N LEU A 26 11.73 -12.40 8.69
CA LEU A 26 10.67 -11.53 9.19
C LEU A 26 11.05 -10.04 9.13
N LEU A 27 12.26 -9.68 9.55
CA LEU A 27 12.75 -8.30 9.45
C LEU A 27 12.87 -7.83 8.00
N TYR A 28 13.26 -8.72 7.08
CA TYR A 28 13.26 -8.42 5.66
C TYR A 28 11.84 -8.14 5.16
N MET A 29 10.89 -9.01 5.47
CA MET A 29 9.49 -8.83 5.09
C MET A 29 8.91 -7.53 5.68
N GLU A 30 9.26 -7.19 6.91
CA GLU A 30 8.79 -5.96 7.56
C GLU A 30 9.29 -4.73 6.81
N LYS A 31 10.59 -4.69 6.52
CA LYS A 31 11.20 -3.58 5.80
C LYS A 31 10.65 -3.41 4.39
N HIS A 32 10.40 -4.52 3.68
CA HIS A 32 10.12 -4.49 2.24
C HIS A 32 8.65 -4.61 1.88
N TRP A 33 7.83 -5.29 2.70
CA TRP A 33 6.46 -5.68 2.33
C TRP A 33 5.40 -5.03 3.21
N LYS A 34 5.74 -4.51 4.39
CA LYS A 34 4.82 -3.71 5.22
C LYS A 34 4.21 -2.51 4.48
N PRO A 35 4.93 -1.78 3.59
CA PRO A 35 4.32 -0.73 2.77
C PRO A 35 3.16 -1.21 1.88
N LEU A 36 3.09 -2.50 1.52
CA LEU A 36 1.97 -3.05 0.74
C LEU A 36 0.67 -3.09 1.54
N ALA A 37 0.74 -3.29 2.86
CA ALA A 37 -0.44 -3.26 3.72
C ALA A 37 -1.00 -1.84 3.82
N TYR A 38 -0.13 -0.84 3.97
CA TYR A 38 -0.49 0.57 3.93
C TYR A 38 -1.13 0.95 2.59
N ASP A 39 -0.53 0.53 1.48
CA ASP A 39 -1.08 0.75 0.14
C ASP A 39 -2.50 0.17 -0.01
N ILE A 40 -2.73 -1.05 0.46
CA ILE A 40 -4.06 -1.70 0.40
C ILE A 40 -5.08 -0.95 1.25
N VAL A 41 -4.73 -0.57 2.49
CA VAL A 41 -5.66 0.11 3.41
C VAL A 41 -6.02 1.50 2.87
N ILE A 42 -5.04 2.25 2.37
CA ILE A 42 -5.25 3.62 1.88
C ILE A 42 -5.98 3.63 0.53
N ASN A 43 -5.63 2.72 -0.40
CA ASN A 43 -6.14 2.77 -1.77
C ASN A 43 -7.39 1.89 -2.01
N GLN A 44 -7.85 1.09 -1.04
CA GLN A 44 -9.02 0.20 -1.20
C GLN A 44 -10.16 0.52 -0.22
N GLY A 45 -10.52 1.81 -0.05
CA GLY A 45 -11.71 2.29 0.65
C GLY A 45 -11.43 3.43 1.64
N ASN A 46 -12.38 3.73 2.54
CA ASN A 46 -12.20 4.65 3.69
C ASN A 46 -11.31 4.02 4.80
N GLY A 47 -10.23 3.35 4.41
CA GLY A 47 -9.34 2.68 5.34
C GLY A 47 -8.48 3.70 6.09
N ARG A 48 -8.51 3.62 7.42
CA ARG A 48 -7.66 4.43 8.28
C ARG A 48 -6.28 3.78 8.39
N ARG A 49 -5.23 4.61 8.35
CA ARG A 49 -3.83 4.19 8.45
C ARG A 49 -3.55 3.26 9.63
N GLU A 50 -4.28 3.45 10.74
CA GLU A 50 -4.23 2.63 11.95
C GLU A 50 -4.46 1.12 11.71
N TYR A 51 -5.16 0.73 10.63
CA TYR A 51 -5.43 -0.68 10.33
C TYR A 51 -4.29 -1.40 9.60
N ALA A 52 -3.32 -0.67 9.05
CA ALA A 52 -2.28 -1.25 8.21
C ALA A 52 -1.33 -2.16 8.99
N GLU A 53 -0.99 -1.79 10.23
CA GLU A 53 -0.13 -2.57 11.12
C GLU A 53 -0.75 -3.94 11.43
N GLY A 54 -1.99 -3.96 11.94
CA GLY A 54 -2.69 -5.21 12.24
C GLY A 54 -2.93 -6.07 11.01
N LEU A 55 -3.27 -5.45 9.87
CA LEU A 55 -3.42 -6.18 8.60
C LEU A 55 -2.11 -6.87 8.18
N TYR A 56 -0.97 -6.18 8.34
CA TYR A 56 0.34 -6.74 8.05
C TYR A 56 0.66 -7.92 8.97
N ASP A 57 0.54 -7.75 10.29
CA ASP A 57 0.90 -8.78 11.27
C ASP A 57 0.08 -10.06 11.08
N GLU A 58 -1.22 -9.92 10.84
CA GLU A 58 -2.09 -11.05 10.52
C GLU A 58 -1.68 -11.73 9.21
N ALA A 59 -1.38 -10.96 8.16
CA ALA A 59 -1.00 -11.52 6.86
C ALA A 59 0.35 -12.24 6.91
N VAL A 60 1.30 -11.73 7.70
CA VAL A 60 2.60 -12.40 7.89
C VAL A 60 2.42 -13.71 8.61
N SER A 61 1.59 -13.73 9.65
CA SER A 61 1.27 -14.95 10.40
C SER A 61 0.66 -16.02 9.49
N ASP A 62 -0.33 -15.65 8.67
CA ASP A 62 -0.92 -16.55 7.67
C ASP A 62 0.11 -17.04 6.64
N LEU A 63 0.97 -16.13 6.15
CA LEU A 63 1.99 -16.49 5.17
C LEU A 63 2.97 -17.54 5.73
N VAL A 64 3.47 -17.32 6.95
CA VAL A 64 4.40 -18.25 7.60
C VAL A 64 3.78 -19.64 7.74
N LEU A 65 2.51 -19.71 8.18
CA LEU A 65 1.77 -20.98 8.27
C LEU A 65 1.64 -21.66 6.91
N LEU A 66 1.23 -20.91 5.87
CA LEU A 66 1.03 -21.46 4.52
C LEU A 66 2.34 -21.93 3.87
N VAL A 67 3.44 -21.23 4.13
CA VAL A 67 4.78 -21.61 3.65
C VAL A 67 5.25 -22.88 4.37
N ARG A 68 5.15 -22.94 5.70
CA ARG A 68 5.56 -24.11 6.49
C ARG A 68 4.74 -25.36 6.18
N ASN A 69 3.46 -25.19 5.88
CA ASN A 69 2.58 -26.30 5.49
C ASN A 69 2.74 -26.71 4.01
N GLY A 70 3.71 -26.15 3.28
CA GLY A 70 3.97 -26.49 1.88
C GLY A 70 2.87 -26.05 0.90
N THR A 71 1.95 -25.18 1.33
CA THR A 71 0.84 -24.68 0.49
C THR A 71 1.32 -23.67 -0.54
N PHE A 72 2.38 -22.93 -0.24
CA PHE A 72 3.01 -22.02 -1.19
C PHE A 72 3.82 -22.80 -2.25
N ILE A 73 3.42 -22.66 -3.52
CA ILE A 73 4.10 -23.29 -4.65
C ILE A 73 4.90 -22.22 -5.39
N GLN A 74 6.23 -22.19 -5.18
CA GLN A 74 7.16 -21.20 -5.77
C GLN A 74 7.03 -21.06 -7.30
N LYS A 75 6.71 -22.15 -8.02
CA LYS A 75 6.55 -22.12 -9.49
C LYS A 75 5.30 -21.37 -9.98
N LYS A 76 4.32 -21.09 -9.11
CA LYS A 76 3.03 -20.47 -9.49
C LYS A 76 3.00 -18.95 -9.30
N SER A 77 3.80 -18.40 -8.39
CA SER A 77 3.83 -16.96 -8.11
C SER A 77 5.05 -16.61 -7.27
N LYS A 78 5.54 -15.38 -7.38
CA LYS A 78 6.51 -14.84 -6.42
C LYS A 78 5.92 -14.80 -5.02
N LEU A 79 6.74 -14.98 -3.99
CA LEU A 79 6.31 -14.98 -2.59
C LEU A 79 5.64 -13.66 -2.19
N SER A 80 6.18 -12.53 -2.66
CA SER A 80 5.59 -11.20 -2.46
C SER A 80 4.23 -11.02 -3.15
N THR A 81 4.02 -11.66 -4.31
CA THR A 81 2.71 -11.64 -5.01
C THR A 81 1.69 -12.47 -4.25
N PHE A 82 2.09 -13.62 -3.73
CA PHE A 82 1.24 -14.45 -2.87
C PHE A 82 0.85 -13.70 -1.59
N PHE A 83 1.82 -13.06 -0.92
CA PHE A 83 1.58 -12.21 0.25
C PHE A 83 0.62 -11.05 -0.03
N TYR A 84 0.76 -10.36 -1.15
CA TYR A 84 -0.19 -9.32 -1.58
C TYR A 84 -1.62 -9.86 -1.71
N GLY A 85 -1.78 -11.09 -2.22
CA GLY A 85 -3.08 -11.77 -2.28
C GLY A 85 -3.70 -12.01 -0.91
N ILE A 86 -2.89 -12.44 0.07
CA ILE A 86 -3.31 -12.62 1.47
C ILE A 86 -3.81 -11.29 2.06
N LEU A 87 -3.00 -10.23 1.95
CA LEU A 87 -3.36 -8.89 2.44
C LEU A 87 -4.70 -8.42 1.84
N LYS A 88 -4.87 -8.57 0.52
CA LYS A 88 -6.09 -8.13 -0.17
C LYS A 88 -7.33 -8.89 0.30
N ASN A 89 -7.21 -10.20 0.51
CA ASN A 89 -8.32 -11.02 0.99
C ASN A 89 -8.70 -10.69 2.43
N LYS A 90 -7.71 -10.49 3.31
CA LYS A 90 -7.93 -10.05 4.69
C LYS A 90 -8.59 -8.67 4.74
N TRP A 91 -8.07 -7.70 4.00
CA TRP A 91 -8.66 -6.36 3.96
C TRP A 91 -10.12 -6.38 3.49
N ARG A 92 -10.43 -7.13 2.42
CA ARG A 92 -11.82 -7.29 1.95
C ARG A 92 -12.73 -7.92 3.01
N LYS A 93 -12.22 -8.88 3.77
CA LYS A 93 -12.97 -9.51 4.86
C LYS A 93 -13.22 -8.50 5.99
N PHE A 94 -12.17 -7.83 6.46
CA PHE A 94 -12.26 -6.79 7.49
C PHE A 94 -13.22 -5.66 7.08
N PHE A 95 -13.11 -5.17 5.85
CA PHE A 95 -13.98 -4.14 5.31
C PHE A 95 -15.44 -4.60 5.28
N ARG A 96 -15.72 -5.84 4.86
CA ARG A 96 -17.09 -6.37 4.82
C ARG A 96 -17.69 -6.58 6.22
N ASP A 97 -16.91 -7.15 7.13
CA ASP A 97 -17.40 -7.67 8.40
C ASP A 97 -17.44 -6.61 9.50
N VAL A 98 -16.50 -5.66 9.46
CA VAL A 98 -16.33 -4.63 10.48
C VAL A 98 -16.80 -3.28 9.96
N LEU A 99 -16.16 -2.76 8.90
CA LEU A 99 -16.43 -1.41 8.42
C LEU A 99 -17.78 -1.29 7.71
N GLY A 100 -18.17 -2.30 6.92
CA GLY A 100 -19.44 -2.34 6.19
C GLY A 100 -20.66 -2.45 7.11
N LYS A 101 -20.50 -3.01 8.31
CA LYS A 101 -21.54 -3.02 9.35
C LYS A 101 -21.60 -1.67 10.09
N GLN A 102 -20.44 -1.15 10.50
CA GLN A 102 -20.34 0.16 11.16
C GLN A 102 -20.80 1.31 10.26
N GLN A 103 -20.58 1.23 8.95
CA GLN A 103 -21.04 2.25 8.01
C GLN A 103 -22.57 2.24 7.87
N LYS A 104 -23.21 1.07 7.84
CA LYS A 104 -24.68 0.95 7.88
C LYS A 104 -25.28 1.48 9.19
N GLU A 105 -24.61 1.26 10.32
CA GLU A 105 -25.03 1.79 11.62
C GLU A 105 -24.83 3.31 11.74
N LYS A 106 -23.72 3.85 11.20
CA LYS A 106 -23.46 5.30 11.13
C LYS A 106 -24.36 6.03 10.13
N GLU A 107 -24.85 5.37 9.10
CA GLU A 107 -25.85 5.93 8.18
C GLU A 107 -27.25 5.99 8.83
N ALA A 108 -27.52 5.14 9.84
CA ALA A 108 -28.76 5.16 10.61
C ALA A 108 -28.79 6.23 11.72
N TYR A 109 -27.64 6.68 12.22
CA TYR A 109 -27.51 7.75 13.21
C TYR A 109 -26.70 8.92 12.63
N GLY A 110 -27.39 10.03 12.32
CA GLY A 110 -26.87 11.20 11.61
C GLY A 110 -25.45 11.65 11.98
N LYS A 111 -24.67 11.96 10.94
CA LYS A 111 -23.25 12.36 10.98
C LYS A 111 -22.96 13.47 12.00
N LEU A 112 -22.10 13.17 12.98
CA LEU A 112 -21.26 14.16 13.66
C LEU A 112 -19.82 14.05 13.11
N PRO A 113 -19.14 15.15 12.75
CA PRO A 113 -17.75 15.12 12.31
C PRO A 113 -16.83 14.98 13.52
N ASN A 114 -16.13 13.85 13.63
CA ASN A 114 -15.09 13.68 14.64
C ASN A 114 -13.79 14.36 14.18
N ALA A 115 -13.59 15.60 14.63
CA ALA A 115 -12.27 16.16 14.81
C ALA A 115 -11.77 15.73 16.20
N TRP A 116 -10.84 14.77 16.29
CA TRP A 116 -10.21 14.41 17.58
C TRP A 116 -8.71 14.12 17.42
N LEU A 117 -7.94 14.97 18.13
CA LEU A 117 -6.53 14.96 18.56
C LEU A 117 -5.50 14.11 17.78
N VAL A 118 -4.71 14.82 16.97
CA VAL A 118 -3.34 14.46 16.53
C VAL A 118 -2.40 15.46 17.22
N SER A 119 -1.22 15.04 17.70
CA SER A 119 -0.27 15.94 18.40
C SER A 119 0.07 17.16 17.53
N VAL A 120 0.38 18.31 18.12
CA VAL A 120 0.73 19.53 17.35
C VAL A 120 1.99 19.29 16.51
N GLU A 121 2.96 18.51 17.00
CA GLU A 121 4.12 18.09 16.21
C GLU A 121 3.73 17.18 15.04
N GLU A 122 2.84 16.20 15.26
CA GLU A 122 2.35 15.32 14.20
C GLU A 122 1.52 16.10 13.16
N GLN A 123 0.76 17.11 13.58
CA GLN A 123 0.06 18.01 12.67
C GLN A 123 1.02 18.91 11.88
N LEU A 124 2.12 19.35 12.49
CA LEU A 124 3.16 20.11 11.78
C LEU A 124 3.87 19.23 10.76
N ILE A 125 4.27 18.02 11.14
CA ILE A 125 4.91 17.04 10.25
C ILE A 125 3.96 16.66 9.12
N GLU A 126 2.68 16.43 9.39
CA GLU A 126 1.69 16.13 8.37
C GLU A 126 1.48 17.33 7.44
N ARG A 127 1.42 18.57 7.97
CA ARG A 127 1.36 19.79 7.15
C ARG A 127 2.60 19.98 6.27
N GLU A 128 3.79 19.71 6.81
CA GLU A 128 5.05 19.77 6.06
C GLU A 128 5.08 18.72 4.96
N ARG A 129 4.62 17.49 5.23
CA ARG A 129 4.53 16.43 4.23
C ARG A 129 3.47 16.69 3.17
N VAL A 130 2.32 17.24 3.56
CA VAL A 130 1.26 17.67 2.63
C VAL A 130 1.78 18.80 1.75
N LYS A 131 2.49 19.78 2.32
CA LYS A 131 3.13 20.87 1.58
C LYS A 131 4.20 20.35 0.63
N ALA A 132 5.11 19.51 1.11
CA ALA A 132 6.14 18.87 0.28
C ALA A 132 5.52 18.06 -0.88
N THR A 133 4.40 17.38 -0.63
CA THR A 133 3.67 16.64 -1.67
C THR A 133 3.03 17.58 -2.68
N ALA A 134 2.39 18.67 -2.24
CA ALA A 134 1.82 19.68 -3.13
C ALA A 134 2.90 20.36 -3.99
N ASP A 135 4.01 20.75 -3.38
CA ASP A 135 5.16 21.36 -4.05
C ASP A 135 5.82 20.39 -5.03
N ALA A 136 5.95 19.12 -4.67
CA ALA A 136 6.48 18.09 -5.57
C ALA A 136 5.57 17.84 -6.78
N ILE A 137 4.25 17.79 -6.58
CA ILE A 137 3.27 17.70 -7.68
C ILE A 137 3.37 18.94 -8.59
N ALA A 138 3.58 20.13 -8.00
CA ALA A 138 3.74 21.37 -8.74
C ALA A 138 5.05 21.45 -9.56
N GLN A 139 6.05 20.61 -9.28
CA GLN A 139 7.27 20.51 -10.10
C GLN A 139 7.16 19.50 -11.25
N LEU A 140 6.13 18.64 -11.26
CA LEU A 140 5.91 17.73 -12.38
C LEU A 140 5.56 18.49 -13.66
N ASP A 141 5.97 17.93 -14.80
CA ASP A 141 5.50 18.40 -16.10
C ASP A 141 3.96 18.33 -16.20
N LYS A 142 3.37 19.21 -17.01
CA LYS A 142 1.91 19.40 -17.09
C LYS A 142 1.16 18.07 -17.32
N GLY A 143 1.74 17.17 -18.13
CA GLY A 143 1.15 15.86 -18.41
C GLY A 143 1.15 14.94 -17.18
N CYS A 144 2.29 14.80 -16.51
CA CYS A 144 2.37 13.99 -15.30
C CYS A 144 1.58 14.57 -14.12
N ARG A 145 1.57 15.90 -13.96
CA ARG A 145 0.77 16.57 -12.93
C ARG A 145 -0.71 16.28 -13.13
N GLN A 146 -1.22 16.49 -14.34
CA GLN A 146 -2.62 16.27 -14.65
C GLN A 146 -3.02 14.81 -14.43
N LEU A 147 -2.18 13.88 -14.89
CA LEU A 147 -2.41 12.45 -14.72
C LEU A 147 -2.47 12.02 -13.25
N ILE A 148 -1.55 12.50 -12.42
CA ILE A 148 -1.56 12.22 -10.97
C ILE A 148 -2.81 12.81 -10.30
N LEU A 149 -3.20 14.04 -10.67
CA LEU A 149 -4.40 14.67 -10.10
C LEU A 149 -5.69 13.93 -10.51
N ASP A 150 -5.77 13.47 -11.75
CA ASP A 150 -6.93 12.71 -12.24
C ASP A 150 -7.08 11.37 -11.52
N PHE A 151 -5.97 10.69 -11.18
CA PHE A 151 -6.01 9.47 -10.38
C PHE A 151 -6.30 9.69 -8.90
N TRP A 152 -5.65 10.68 -8.26
CA TRP A 152 -5.65 10.81 -6.80
C TRP A 152 -6.76 11.70 -6.26
N PHE A 153 -7.17 12.74 -7.00
CA PHE A 153 -8.19 13.69 -6.54
C PHE A 153 -9.53 13.53 -7.24
N LYS A 154 -9.52 13.11 -8.51
CA LYS A 154 -10.75 12.89 -9.28
C LYS A 154 -11.17 11.42 -9.36
N GLU A 155 -10.36 10.52 -8.80
CA GLU A 155 -10.60 9.07 -8.75
C GLU A 155 -10.93 8.45 -10.12
N LYS A 156 -10.44 9.03 -11.23
CA LYS A 156 -10.72 8.54 -12.57
C LYS A 156 -10.11 7.16 -12.78
N SER A 157 -10.86 6.28 -13.42
CA SER A 157 -10.37 4.99 -13.86
C SER A 157 -9.41 5.13 -15.04
N ILE A 158 -8.58 4.10 -15.24
CA ILE A 158 -7.69 4.00 -16.41
C ILE A 158 -8.46 4.12 -17.72
N ARG A 159 -9.71 3.64 -17.73
CA ARG A 159 -10.57 3.65 -18.91
C ARG A 159 -11.11 5.03 -19.24
N GLU A 160 -11.56 5.78 -18.23
CA GLU A 160 -11.99 7.17 -18.42
C GLU A 160 -10.83 8.03 -18.94
N ILE A 161 -9.63 7.86 -18.40
CA ILE A 161 -8.43 8.59 -18.84
C ILE A 161 -7.98 8.15 -20.24
N SER A 162 -8.11 6.86 -20.58
CA SER A 162 -7.72 6.35 -21.89
C SER A 162 -8.64 6.88 -22.99
N GLU A 163 -9.94 6.94 -22.72
CA GLU A 163 -10.96 7.53 -23.59
C GLU A 163 -10.75 9.05 -23.75
N GLU A 164 -10.50 9.80 -22.67
CA GLU A 164 -10.24 11.24 -22.73
C GLU A 164 -8.96 11.60 -23.50
N LEU A 165 -7.91 10.79 -23.37
CA LEU A 165 -6.62 11.04 -24.01
C LEU A 165 -6.49 10.37 -25.38
N ALA A 166 -7.51 9.62 -25.83
CA ALA A 166 -7.49 8.82 -27.06
C ALA A 166 -6.25 7.90 -27.17
N VAL A 167 -5.88 7.23 -26.07
CA VAL A 167 -4.76 6.28 -26.02
C VAL A 167 -5.21 4.96 -25.40
N SER A 168 -4.40 3.91 -25.48
CA SER A 168 -4.73 2.63 -24.87
C SER A 168 -4.56 2.63 -23.34
N ASP A 169 -5.35 1.81 -22.65
CA ASP A 169 -5.24 1.56 -21.20
C ASP A 169 -3.80 1.19 -20.77
N SER A 170 -3.10 0.42 -21.60
CA SER A 170 -1.71 0.03 -21.35
C SER A 170 -0.75 1.22 -21.41
N ALA A 171 -0.99 2.17 -22.33
CA ALA A 171 -0.25 3.41 -22.41
C ALA A 171 -0.51 4.31 -21.20
N VAL A 172 -1.77 4.40 -20.73
CA VAL A 172 -2.12 5.14 -19.51
C VAL A 172 -1.43 4.55 -18.29
N LYS A 173 -1.49 3.23 -18.09
CA LYS A 173 -0.78 2.53 -16.99
C LYS A 173 0.73 2.83 -17.00
N LYS A 174 1.37 2.70 -18.16
CA LYS A 174 2.82 2.93 -18.29
C LYS A 174 3.20 4.40 -18.11
N ARG A 175 2.32 5.34 -18.46
CA ARG A 175 2.51 6.77 -18.18
C ARG A 175 2.35 7.06 -16.69
N HIS A 176 1.31 6.50 -16.06
CA HIS A 176 1.04 6.68 -14.63
C HIS A 176 2.18 6.17 -13.76
N GLU A 177 2.72 4.96 -14.03
CA GLU A 177 3.89 4.45 -13.30
C GLU A 177 5.10 5.38 -13.42
N ARG A 178 5.41 5.85 -14.64
CA ARG A 178 6.52 6.78 -14.86
C ARG A 178 6.32 8.11 -14.14
N CYS A 179 5.09 8.62 -14.07
CA CYS A 179 4.80 9.86 -13.34
C CYS A 179 4.89 9.67 -11.82
N LYS A 180 4.51 8.49 -11.29
CA LYS A 180 4.75 8.15 -9.88
C LYS A 180 6.23 8.08 -9.54
N ASP A 181 7.05 7.51 -10.43
CA ASP A 181 8.50 7.45 -10.23
C ASP A 181 9.12 8.86 -10.22
N LYS A 182 8.74 9.73 -11.17
CA LYS A 182 9.15 11.14 -11.16
C LYS A 182 8.73 11.86 -9.88
N LEU A 183 7.49 11.64 -9.42
CA LEU A 183 7.01 12.25 -8.18
C LEU A 183 7.84 11.80 -6.97
N ARG A 184 8.21 10.52 -6.90
CA ARG A 184 9.10 9.99 -5.84
C ARG A 184 10.49 10.63 -5.90
N GLU A 185 11.05 10.81 -7.08
CA GLU A 185 12.34 11.49 -7.25
C GLU A 185 12.31 12.94 -6.78
N VAL A 186 11.24 13.67 -7.11
CA VAL A 186 11.05 15.04 -6.67
C VAL A 186 10.84 15.10 -5.16
N LEU A 187 9.99 14.24 -4.60
CA LEU A 187 9.72 14.16 -3.16
C LEU A 187 10.96 13.89 -2.32
N ARG A 188 11.90 13.07 -2.81
CA ARG A 188 13.19 12.84 -2.12
C ARG A 188 13.94 14.14 -1.88
N ARG A 189 13.93 15.07 -2.84
CA ARG A 189 14.60 16.39 -2.74
C ARG A 189 13.98 17.33 -1.72
N PHE A 190 12.75 17.05 -1.26
CA PHE A 190 12.04 17.85 -0.26
C PHE A 190 12.09 17.25 1.15
N LEU A 191 12.56 16.00 1.28
CA LEU A 191 12.60 15.24 2.54
C LEU A 191 14.02 14.91 2.99
N ASP A 192 15.03 15.37 2.24
CA ASP A 192 16.45 15.43 2.62
C ASP A 192 16.76 16.81 3.23
#